data_AF-A0A369PZ84-F1
#
_entry.id   AF-A0A369PZ84-F1
#
_cell.length_a   1.000
_cell.length_b   1.000
_cell.length_c   1.000
_cell.angle_alpha   90.00
_cell.angle_beta   90.00
_cell.angle_gamma   90.00
#
_symmetry.space_group_name_H-M   'P 1'
#
loop_
_entity.id
_entity.type
_entity.pdbx_description
1 polymer ?
#
loop_
_entity_poly.entity_id
_entity_poly.type
_entity_poly.pdbx_seq_one_letter_code
_entity_poly.pdbx_strand_id
1 'polypeptide(L)' 'MTMQELQELEDFFRNAGKQQVPIYLNQATEITDYDLFLQSHFHPLKANLTAKVNQPLIERLKTLKLIIESNA' A
#
# COMPACT_ATOMS: atom_id res chain seq x y z
N MET A 1 1.14 0.43 -13.76
CA MET A 1 2.25 0.74 -12.84
C MET A 1 3.51 0.08 -13.39
N THR A 2 4.65 0.75 -13.32
CA THR A 2 5.98 0.28 -13.71
C THR A 2 6.78 -0.17 -12.47
N MET A 3 7.93 -0.82 -12.66
CA MET A 3 8.81 -1.19 -11.54
C MET A 3 9.37 0.04 -10.82
N GLN A 4 9.62 1.12 -11.54
CA GLN A 4 10.06 2.38 -10.94
C GLN A 4 8.97 2.96 -10.03
N GLU A 5 7.73 3.02 -10.50
CA GLU A 5 6.59 3.50 -9.68
C GLU A 5 6.35 2.61 -8.45
N LEU A 6 6.61 1.29 -8.54
CA LEU A 6 6.54 0.39 -7.39
C LEU A 6 7.62 0.72 -6.35
N GLN A 7 8.85 0.97 -6.79
CA GLN A 7 9.95 1.36 -5.91
C GLN A 7 9.69 2.71 -5.22
N GLU A 8 9.22 3.71 -5.98
CA GLU A 8 8.84 5.01 -5.43
C GLU A 8 7.75 4.89 -4.35
N LEU A 9 6.82 3.94 -4.54
CA LEU A 9 5.76 3.66 -3.56
C LEU A 9 6.32 2.98 -2.30
N GLU A 10 7.28 2.07 -2.41
CA GLU A 10 7.97 1.48 -1.25
C GLU A 10 8.77 2.53 -0.47
N ASP A 11 9.49 3.39 -1.18
CA ASP A 11 10.29 4.45 -0.57
C ASP A 11 9.40 5.45 0.15
N PHE A 12 8.24 5.79 -0.42
CA PHE A 12 7.22 6.58 0.26
C PHE A 12 6.84 5.98 1.62
N PHE A 13 6.42 4.71 1.66
CA PHE A 13 5.98 4.09 2.93
C PHE A 13 7.11 3.91 3.94
N ARG A 14 8.35 3.73 3.48
CA ARG A 14 9.53 3.71 4.35
C ARG A 14 9.77 5.08 5.00
N ASN A 15 9.63 6.15 4.24
CA ASN A 15 9.89 7.53 4.70
C ASN A 15 8.74 8.10 5.52
N ALA A 16 7.49 7.72 5.21
CA ALA A 16 6.30 8.14 5.96
C ALA A 16 6.27 7.59 7.40
N GLY A 17 7.08 6.58 7.69
CA GLY A 17 7.08 5.90 8.98
C GLY A 17 5.84 5.05 9.22
N LYS A 18 5.82 4.38 10.37
CA LYS A 18 4.71 3.50 10.76
C LYS A 18 3.50 4.33 11.15
N GLN A 19 2.35 4.02 10.54
CA GLN A 19 1.09 4.69 10.82
C GLN A 19 0.38 4.08 12.03
N GLN A 20 -0.42 4.89 12.73
CA GLN A 20 -1.30 4.38 13.79
C GLN A 20 -2.45 3.58 13.18
N VAL A 21 -2.80 2.46 13.82
CA VAL A 21 -3.90 1.58 13.44
C VAL A 21 -5.04 1.66 14.49
N PRO A 22 -6.31 1.44 14.12
CA PRO A 22 -6.78 1.00 12.80
C PRO A 22 -6.81 2.10 11.73
N ILE A 23 -6.65 1.73 10.47
CA ILE A 23 -6.80 2.63 9.30
C ILE A 23 -7.89 2.09 8.39
N TYR A 24 -8.91 2.91 8.13
CA TYR A 24 -9.98 2.55 7.20
C TYR A 24 -9.64 3.03 5.80
N LEU A 25 -9.40 2.10 4.87
CA LEU A 25 -9.24 2.44 3.44
C LEU A 25 -10.57 2.81 2.79
N ASN A 26 -11.64 2.20 3.28
CA ASN A 26 -13.03 2.47 2.92
C ASN A 26 -13.95 1.87 4.01
N GLN A 27 -15.26 1.94 3.81
CA GLN A 27 -16.27 1.46 4.77
C GLN A 27 -16.22 -0.05 5.05
N ALA A 28 -15.53 -0.84 4.23
CA ALA A 28 -15.46 -2.30 4.34
C ALA A 28 -14.02 -2.84 4.48
N THR A 29 -13.00 -1.98 4.49
CA THR A 29 -11.59 -2.40 4.54
C THR A 29 -10.86 -1.64 5.64
N GLU A 30 -10.41 -2.39 6.65
CA GLU A 30 -9.68 -1.92 7.81
C GLU A 30 -8.28 -2.56 7.82
N ILE A 31 -7.25 -1.74 8.06
CA ILE A 31 -5.89 -2.17 8.32
C ILE A 31 -5.70 -2.20 9.84
N THR A 32 -5.54 -3.39 10.39
CA THR A 32 -5.26 -3.62 11.81
C THR A 32 -3.79 -3.90 12.09
N ASP A 33 -3.03 -4.31 11.07
CA ASP A 33 -1.58 -4.52 11.12
C ASP A 33 -0.93 -3.88 9.89
N TYR A 34 -0.23 -2.77 10.14
CA TYR A 34 0.39 -1.96 9.08
C TYR A 34 1.52 -2.70 8.36
N ASP A 35 2.38 -3.42 9.09
CA ASP A 35 3.56 -4.06 8.51
C ASP A 35 3.14 -5.30 7.69
N LEU A 36 2.21 -6.10 8.22
CA LEU A 36 1.63 -7.23 7.49
C LEU A 36 0.88 -6.77 6.24
N PHE A 37 0.17 -5.64 6.31
CA PHE A 37 -0.50 -5.07 5.15
C PHE A 37 0.50 -4.73 4.05
N LEU A 38 1.56 -3.96 4.35
CA LEU A 38 2.57 -3.60 3.35
C LEU A 38 3.26 -4.85 2.78
N GLN A 39 3.66 -5.80 3.63
CA GLN A 39 4.31 -7.04 3.20
C GLN A 39 3.42 -7.85 2.25
N SER A 40 2.16 -8.09 2.63
CA SER A 40 1.20 -8.88 1.85
C SER A 40 0.83 -8.24 0.51
N HIS A 41 0.99 -6.92 0.37
CA HIS A 41 0.72 -6.21 -0.88
C HIS A 41 1.97 -6.12 -1.77
N PHE A 42 3.13 -5.77 -1.21
CA PHE A 42 4.35 -5.62 -2.01
C PHE A 42 4.93 -6.96 -2.47
N HIS A 43 4.84 -8.03 -1.67
CA HIS A 43 5.40 -9.33 -2.04
C HIS A 43 4.88 -9.86 -3.40
N PRO A 44 3.56 -9.98 -3.64
CA PRO A 44 3.04 -10.42 -4.94
C PRO A 44 3.30 -9.41 -6.07
N LEU A 45 3.37 -8.10 -5.78
CA LEU A 45 3.66 -7.08 -6.78
C LEU A 45 5.11 -7.15 -7.27
N LYS A 46 6.07 -7.47 -6.39
CA LYS A 46 7.47 -7.75 -6.77
C LYS A 46 7.60 -9.00 -7.62
N ALA A 47 6.80 -10.03 -7.32
CA ALA A 47 6.83 -11.28 -8.06
C ALA A 47 6.20 -11.15 -9.47
N ASN A 48 5.07 -10.45 -9.58
CA ASN A 48 4.40 -10.24 -10.86
C ASN A 48 3.52 -8.98 -10.87
N LEU A 49 4.13 -7.84 -11.20
CA LEU A 49 3.46 -6.54 -11.21
C LEU A 49 2.30 -6.43 -12.21
N THR A 50 2.39 -7.13 -13.35
CA THR A 50 1.44 -6.97 -14.46
C THR A 50 0.26 -7.94 -14.37
N ALA A 51 0.25 -8.85 -13.40
CA ALA A 51 -0.86 -9.77 -13.18
C ALA A 51 -2.13 -8.99 -12.77
N LYS A 52 -3.20 -9.14 -13.56
CA LYS A 52 -4.49 -8.47 -13.32
C LYS A 52 -5.06 -8.74 -11.92
N VAL A 53 -4.79 -9.92 -11.37
CA VAL A 53 -5.22 -10.31 -10.00
C VAL A 53 -4.64 -9.39 -8.92
N ASN A 54 -3.52 -8.73 -9.18
CA ASN A 54 -2.88 -7.82 -8.23
C ASN A 54 -3.44 -6.39 -8.25
N GLN A 55 -4.34 -6.07 -9.18
CA GLN A 55 -4.91 -4.73 -9.31
C GLN A 55 -5.53 -4.19 -7.99
N PRO A 56 -6.30 -4.99 -7.21
CA PRO A 56 -6.81 -4.52 -5.91
C PRO A 56 -5.71 -4.18 -4.90
N LEU A 57 -4.55 -4.84 -4.96
CA LEU A 57 -3.43 -4.55 -4.07
C LEU A 57 -2.84 -3.17 -4.39
N ILE A 58 -2.72 -2.85 -5.67
CA ILE A 58 -2.23 -1.55 -6.15
C ILE A 58 -3.18 -0.44 -5.68
N GLU A 59 -4.48 -0.64 -5.85
CA GLU A 59 -5.50 0.33 -5.44
C GLU A 59 -5.44 0.60 -3.94
N ARG A 60 -5.36 -0.44 -3.12
CA ARG A 60 -5.27 -0.31 -1.66
C ARG A 60 -4.01 0.42 -1.20
N LEU A 61 -2.85 0.14 -1.80
CA LEU A 61 -1.62 0.87 -1.51
C LEU A 61 -1.75 2.35 -1.89
N LYS A 62 -2.32 2.66 -3.06
CA LYS A 62 -2.55 4.06 -3.48
C LYS A 62 -3.54 4.78 -2.56
N THR A 63 -4.60 4.12 -2.13
CA THR A 63 -5.56 4.66 -1.16
C THR A 63 -4.88 4.95 0.17
N LEU A 64 -4.09 4.02 0.69
CA LEU A 64 -3.34 4.22 1.93
C LEU A 64 -2.38 5.41 1.82
N LYS A 65 -1.65 5.52 0.70
CA LYS A 65 -0.77 6.66 0.44
C LYS A 65 -1.53 7.99 0.50
N LEU A 66 -2.68 8.10 -0.18
CA LEU A 66 -3.50 9.30 -0.16
C LEU A 66 -3.99 9.66 1.25
N ILE A 67 -4.38 8.67 2.06
CA ILE A 67 -4.78 8.89 3.46
C ILE A 67 -3.63 9.47 4.27
N ILE A 68 -2.42 8.91 4.14
CA ILE A 68 -1.23 9.40 4.85
C ILE A 68 -0.89 10.82 4.41
N GLU A 69 -0.88 11.10 3.11
CA GLU A 69 -0.61 12.44 2.57
C GLU A 69 -1.66 13.47 2.99
N SER A 70 -2.91 13.06 3.21
CA SER A 70 -3.99 13.95 3.65
C SER A 70 -3.93 14.29 5.15
N ASN A 71 -3.17 13.52 5.93
CA ASN A 71 -3.04 13.64 7.38
C ASN A 71 -1.68 14.20 7.83
N ALA A 72 -0.77 14.46 6.89
CA ALA A 72 0.55 15.06 7.13
C ALA A 72 0.47 16.59 7.22
#